data_AF-A0A942NDD5-F1
#
_entry.id   AF-A0A942NDD5-F1
#
_cell.length_a   1.000
_cell.length_b   1.000
_cell.length_c   1.000
_cell.angle_alpha   90.00
_cell.angle_beta   90.00
_cell.angle_gamma   90.00
#
_symmetry.space_group_name_H-M   'P 1'
#
loop_
_entity.id
_entity.type
_entity.pdbx_description
1 polymer ?
#
loop_
_entity_poly.entity_id
_entity_poly.type
_entity_poly.pdbx_seq_one_letter_code
_entity_poly.pdbx_strand_id
1 'polypeptide(L)'
;MNVEELDRLFEEAYQKASNIDFKLPPDTMLKFYAYYKIATNNRQDFFRPIEENDLRNAFKMNALLQLSDLNAEDAKKLYIDLVNETLKNYSNN
;
A
#
# COMPACT_ATOMS: atom_id res chain seq x y z
N MET A 1 -15.31 3.89 13.75
CA MET A 1 -13.86 4.02 13.98
C MET A 1 -13.55 5.51 14.00
N ASN A 2 -12.84 6.01 15.01
CA ASN A 2 -12.35 7.39 15.01
C ASN A 2 -10.96 7.43 14.32
N VAL A 3 -10.43 8.63 14.10
CA VAL A 3 -9.15 8.82 13.38
C VAL A 3 -7.99 8.18 14.14
N GLU A 4 -7.92 8.35 15.46
CA GLU A 4 -6.85 7.79 16.30
C GLU A 4 -6.81 6.25 16.24
N GLU A 5 -7.97 5.62 16.31
CA GLU A 5 -8.10 4.16 16.21
C GLU A 5 -7.73 3.67 14.81
N LEU A 6 -8.11 4.40 13.76
CA LEU A 6 -7.72 4.07 12.39
C LEU A 6 -6.20 4.13 12.21
N ASP A 7 -5.55 5.13 12.79
CA ASP A 7 -4.10 5.31 12.72
C ASP A 7 -3.37 4.20 13.47
N ARG A 8 -3.86 3.83 14.65
CA ARG A 8 -3.33 2.70 15.42
C ARG A 8 -3.45 1.39 14.64
N LEU A 9 -4.62 1.11 14.07
CA LEU A 9 -4.85 -0.11 13.29
C LEU A 9 -4.01 -0.14 12.01
N PHE A 10 -3.81 1.02 11.38
CA PHE A 10 -2.96 1.15 10.21
C PHE A 10 -1.49 0.86 10.55
N GLU A 11 -0.98 1.40 11.65
CA GLU A 11 0.38 1.11 12.12
C GLU A 11 0.55 -0.38 12.44
N GLU A 12 -0.41 -0.99 13.13
CA GLU A 12 -0.40 -2.43 13.40
C GLU A 12 -0.41 -3.27 12.13
N ALA A 13 -1.20 -2.88 11.13
CA ALA A 13 -1.23 -3.53 9.83
C ALA A 13 0.13 -3.38 9.11
N TYR A 14 0.75 -2.20 9.18
CA TYR A 14 2.06 -1.94 8.60
C TYR A 14 3.15 -2.81 9.24
N GLN A 15 3.14 -2.95 10.57
CA GLN A 15 4.06 -3.84 11.27
C GLN A 15 3.86 -5.30 10.85
N LYS A 16 2.61 -5.76 10.75
CA LYS A 16 2.32 -7.12 10.25
C LYS A 16 2.82 -7.32 8.81
N ALA A 17 2.53 -6.38 7.92
CA ALA A 17 2.96 -6.44 6.52
C ALA A 17 4.48 -6.45 6.37
N SER A 18 5.19 -5.67 7.21
CA SER A 18 6.65 -5.58 7.21
C SER A 18 7.34 -6.87 7.67
N ASN A 19 6.62 -7.74 8.38
CA ASN A 19 7.10 -9.04 8.85
C ASN A 19 6.61 -10.21 7.96
N ILE A 20 6.08 -9.93 6.76
CA ILE A 20 5.74 -10.98 5.80
C ILE A 20 7.03 -11.52 5.16
N ASP A 21 7.34 -12.79 5.45
CA ASP A 21 8.55 -13.46 4.93
C ASP A 21 8.35 -14.20 3.59
N PHE A 22 7.11 -14.30 3.11
CA PHE A 22 6.80 -14.98 1.84
C PHE A 22 6.69 -13.99 0.67
N LYS A 23 6.99 -14.50 -0.53
CA LYS A 23 6.95 -13.68 -1.75
C LYS A 23 5.52 -13.41 -2.18
N LEU A 24 5.16 -12.13 -2.18
CA LEU A 24 3.86 -11.67 -2.67
C LEU A 24 3.84 -11.53 -4.20
N PRO A 25 2.65 -11.66 -4.83
CA PRO A 25 2.46 -11.29 -6.23
C PRO A 25 2.84 -9.82 -6.47
N PRO A 26 3.42 -9.48 -7.64
CA PRO A 26 3.77 -8.11 -7.99
C PRO A 26 2.63 -7.11 -7.83
N ASP A 27 1.43 -7.46 -8.25
CA ASP A 27 0.25 -6.60 -8.18
C ASP A 27 -0.15 -6.30 -6.72
N THR A 28 -0.04 -7.30 -5.83
CA THR A 28 -0.27 -7.13 -4.40
C THR A 28 0.76 -6.19 -3.78
N MET A 29 2.03 -6.31 -4.16
CA MET A 29 3.08 -5.40 -3.71
C MET A 29 2.84 -3.95 -4.18
N LEU A 30 2.36 -3.77 -5.42
CA LEU A 30 2.00 -2.44 -5.96
C LEU A 30 0.82 -1.82 -5.22
N LYS A 31 -0.20 -2.61 -4.85
CA LYS A 31 -1.32 -2.14 -4.02
C LYS A 31 -0.88 -1.72 -2.63
N PHE A 32 -0.07 -2.54 -1.95
CA PHE A 32 0.51 -2.20 -0.64
C PHE A 32 1.27 -0.87 -0.71
N TYR A 33 2.10 -0.71 -1.73
CA TYR A 33 2.85 0.51 -1.96
C TYR A 33 1.95 1.73 -2.16
N ALA A 34 0.95 1.63 -3.05
CA ALA A 34 0.11 2.77 -3.39
C ALA A 34 -0.77 3.21 -2.22
N TYR A 35 -1.41 2.26 -1.52
CA TYR A 35 -2.21 2.57 -0.33
C TYR A 35 -1.37 3.18 0.78
N TYR A 36 -0.17 2.67 1.06
CA TYR A 36 0.72 3.24 2.07
C TYR A 36 1.12 4.68 1.75
N LYS A 37 1.51 4.96 0.50
CA LYS A 37 1.91 6.30 0.07
C LYS A 37 0.77 7.31 0.15
N ILE A 38 -0.45 6.91 -0.20
CA ILE A 38 -1.63 7.76 -0.08
C ILE A 38 -2.03 7.95 1.39
N ALA A 39 -2.02 6.88 2.20
CA ALA A 39 -2.33 6.90 3.63
C ALA A 39 -1.41 7.83 4.43
N THR A 40 -0.14 7.92 4.04
CA THR A 40 0.88 8.78 4.66
C THR A 40 0.98 10.17 4.03
N ASN A 41 0.09 10.51 3.10
CA ASN A 41 0.15 11.73 2.28
C ASN A 41 1.51 11.95 1.57
N ASN A 42 2.26 10.88 1.34
CA ASN A 42 3.55 10.93 0.68
C ASN A 42 3.38 10.65 -0.82
N ARG A 43 2.93 11.67 -1.56
CA ARG A 43 2.67 11.61 -3.00
C ARG A 43 3.86 12.08 -3.86
N GLN A 44 5.08 12.13 -3.33
CA GLN A 44 6.25 12.63 -4.08
C GLN A 44 6.51 11.83 -5.36
N ASP A 45 6.20 10.53 -5.34
CA ASP A 45 6.42 9.64 -6.48
C ASP A 45 5.49 9.93 -7.68
N PHE A 46 4.41 10.73 -7.51
CA PHE A 46 3.59 11.21 -8.63
C PHE A 46 4.34 12.19 -9.54
N PHE A 47 5.33 12.89 -9.00
CA PHE A 47 6.04 13.98 -9.69
C PHE A 47 7.47 13.59 -10.06
N ARG A 48 7.86 12.34 -9.80
CA ARG A 48 9.20 11.85 -10.08
C ARG A 48 9.37 11.59 -11.58
N PRO A 49 10.38 12.17 -12.25
CA PRO A 49 10.72 11.81 -13.61
C PRO A 49 11.09 10.32 -13.71
N ILE A 50 10.53 9.62 -14.68
CA ILE A 50 10.86 8.22 -14.97
C ILE A 50 11.97 8.22 -16.02
N GLU A 51 13.11 7.61 -15.70
CA GLU A 51 14.17 7.36 -16.67
C GLU A 51 13.80 6.20 -17.62
N GLU A 52 14.35 6.18 -18.83
CA GLU A 52 13.99 5.24 -19.92
C GLU A 52 14.05 3.74 -19.54
N ASN A 53 14.74 3.37 -18.45
CA ASN A 53 14.87 2.00 -17.98
C ASN A 53 14.28 1.75 -16.58
N ASP A 54 13.48 2.67 -16.05
CA ASP A 54 12.92 2.59 -14.69
C ASP A 54 11.50 1.99 -14.67
N LEU A 55 11.38 0.77 -15.22
CA LEU A 55 10.13 0.02 -15.29
C LEU A 55 9.45 -0.13 -13.93
N ARG A 56 10.23 -0.36 -12.86
CA ARG A 56 9.70 -0.53 -11.51
C ARG A 56 9.02 0.74 -11.01
N ASN A 57 9.65 1.91 -11.17
CA ASN A 57 9.02 3.15 -10.76
C ASN A 57 7.88 3.55 -11.71
N ALA A 58 7.93 3.18 -12.99
CA ALA A 58 6.80 3.32 -13.89
C ALA A 58 5.55 2.57 -13.40
N PHE A 59 5.70 1.30 -12.98
CA PHE A 59 4.59 0.54 -12.39
C PHE A 59 4.07 1.16 -11.09
N LYS A 60 4.97 1.63 -10.21
CA LYS A 60 4.59 2.33 -8.97
C LYS A 60 3.82 3.62 -9.24
N MET A 61 4.29 4.44 -10.17
CA MET A 61 3.63 5.68 -10.57
C MET A 61 2.27 5.37 -11.16
N ASN A 62 2.18 4.37 -12.04
CA ASN A 62 0.92 3.95 -12.63
C ASN A 62 -0.09 3.50 -11.55
N ALA A 63 0.34 2.70 -10.57
CA ALA A 63 -0.51 2.27 -9.45
C ALA A 63 -1.01 3.46 -8.59
N LEU A 64 -0.14 4.45 -8.35
CA LEU A 64 -0.51 5.68 -7.65
C LEU A 64 -1.51 6.53 -8.43
N LEU A 65 -1.28 6.70 -9.74
CA LEU A 65 -2.15 7.45 -10.64
C LEU A 65 -3.55 6.83 -10.74
N GLN A 66 -3.64 5.50 -10.80
CA GLN A 66 -4.93 4.80 -10.79
C GLN A 66 -5.75 5.05 -9.52
N LEU A 67 -5.11 5.48 -8.43
CA LEU A 67 -5.72 5.72 -7.13
C LEU A 67 -5.64 7.21 -6.70
N SER A 68 -5.49 8.13 -7.65
CA SER A 68 -5.29 9.57 -7.38
C SER A 68 -6.38 10.20 -6.51
N ASP A 69 -7.61 9.73 -6.67
CA ASP A 69 -8.81 10.28 -6.03
C ASP A 69 -9.06 9.67 -4.64
N LEU A 70 -8.28 8.67 -4.24
CA LEU A 70 -8.36 8.05 -2.93
C LEU A 70 -7.81 9.01 -1.87
N ASN A 71 -8.57 9.22 -0.79
CA ASN A 71 -8.11 10.01 0.36
C ASN A 71 -7.30 9.15 1.35
N ALA A 72 -6.62 9.79 2.30
CA ALA A 72 -5.74 9.12 3.24
C ALA A 72 -6.48 8.13 4.17
N GLU A 73 -7.70 8.47 4.63
CA GLU A 73 -8.47 7.60 5.53
C GLU A 73 -8.92 6.31 4.82
N ASP A 74 -9.41 6.43 3.59
CA ASP A 74 -9.83 5.26 2.83
C ASP A 74 -8.63 4.42 2.39
N ALA A 75 -7.49 5.04 2.10
CA ALA A 75 -6.24 4.31 1.87
C ALA A 75 -5.78 3.52 3.09
N LYS A 76 -5.93 4.06 4.32
CA LYS A 76 -5.63 3.32 5.55
C LYS A 76 -6.54 2.10 5.71
N LYS A 77 -7.84 2.25 5.48
CA LYS A 77 -8.82 1.14 5.55
C LYS A 77 -8.47 0.04 4.53
N LEU A 78 -8.27 0.42 3.28
CA LEU A 78 -7.90 -0.52 2.21
C LEU A 78 -6.57 -1.21 2.47
N TYR A 79 -5.60 -0.51 3.06
CA TYR A 79 -4.32 -1.11 3.46
C TYR A 79 -4.54 -2.17 4.54
N ILE A 80 -5.30 -1.87 5.59
CA ILE A 80 -5.62 -2.80 6.68
C ILE A 80 -6.31 -4.05 6.11
N ASP A 81 -7.31 -3.87 5.24
CA ASP A 81 -8.04 -4.97 4.62
C ASP A 81 -7.10 -5.85 3.78
N LEU A 82 -6.25 -5.24 2.96
CA LEU A 82 -5.27 -5.96 2.14
C LEU A 82 -4.28 -6.76 2.98
N VAL A 83 -3.81 -6.22 4.12
CA VAL A 83 -2.96 -6.97 5.06
C VAL A 83 -3.70 -8.18 5.61
N ASN A 84 -4.93 -7.99 6.09
CA ASN A 84 -5.72 -9.05 6.69
C ASN A 84 -6.03 -10.17 5.69
N GLU A 85 -6.42 -9.81 4.46
CA GLU A 85 -6.64 -10.76 3.37
C GLU A 85 -5.36 -11.52 3.02
N THR A 86 -4.24 -10.81 2.91
CA THR A 86 -2.94 -11.42 2.61
C THR A 86 -2.55 -12.41 3.71
N LEU A 87 -2.63 -12.06 4.98
CA LEU A 87 -2.30 -13.00 6.06
C LEU A 87 -3.25 -14.19 6.07
N LYS A 88 -4.56 -13.99 5.90
CA LYS A 88 -5.54 -15.08 5.85
C LYS A 88 -5.25 -16.07 4.71
N ASN A 89 -4.87 -15.58 3.54
CA ASN A 89 -4.64 -16.43 2.37
C ASN A 89 -3.35 -17.25 2.48
N TYR A 90 -2.39 -16.82 3.31
CA TYR A 90 -1.07 -17.47 3.40
C TYR A 90 -0.82 -18.17 4.74
N SER A 91 -1.59 -17.89 5.80
CA SER A 91 -1.58 -18.65 7.06
C SER A 91 -2.35 -19.99 6.98
N ASN A 92 -3.04 -20.28 5.87
CA ASN A 92 -3.75 -21.54 5.64
C ASN A 92 -2.92 -22.57 4.81
N ASN A 93 -1.60 -22.39 4.71
CA ASN A 93 -0.68 -23.34 4.08
C ASN A 93 0.34 -23.89 5.10
#